data_AF-A0A3N5GV30-F1
#
_entry.id   AF-A0A3N5GV30-F1
#
_cell.length_a   1.000
_cell.length_b   1.000
_cell.length_c   1.000
_cell.angle_alpha   90.00
_cell.angle_beta   90.00
_cell.angle_gamma   90.00
#
_symmetry.space_group_name_H-M   'P 1'
#
loop_
_entity.id
_entity.type
_entity.pdbx_description
1 polymer ?
#
loop_
_entity_poly.entity_id
_entity_poly.type
_entity_poly.pdbx_seq_one_letter_code
_entity_poly.pdbx_strand_id
1 'polypeptide(L)'
;MDESGRGLSAAEAALRDAALEYHRAPSRGKIAVTPTKALANQRDLSLAYSPGVAYACLAIEEDPSLAAEYTSRANLVGVITNGTAVLGLGDIGPLAGKPVMEGKGCLFKKFAGIDVFDIELAERDPDRLVEIIAALEPTLGGINLEDIKAPECFVIERKLSERMGIPVFHDDQHGTAIISSAALLNGLELVGKNIGDVKLVASGAGAAAIACLEMMASLGVQRANVLVVDSKGVLHAGRRDSVDASKQPWCRDTDARTLADAVRGADVLLGCSAPGVLTPAMVETMAARPIILALANPEPEIRPELAKAVRPDCIVATGRSDYPNQVNNVLCFPYIFRGALDCGATRITEQMQLACV
;
A
#
# COMPACT_ATOMS: atom_id res chain seq x y z
N MET A 1 7.94 4.89 26.46
CA MET A 1 9.36 5.15 26.75
C MET A 1 10.13 4.31 25.77
N ASP A 2 10.71 4.93 24.75
CA ASP A 2 11.50 4.27 23.71
C ASP A 2 12.89 3.96 24.27
N GLU A 3 13.32 2.70 24.14
CA GLU A 3 14.60 2.15 24.60
C GLU A 3 15.82 2.64 23.78
N SER A 4 15.66 3.52 22.79
CA SER A 4 16.78 4.01 21.97
C SER A 4 17.51 5.25 22.51
N GLY A 5 16.95 6.01 23.47
CA GLY A 5 17.64 7.06 24.23
C GLY A 5 18.29 8.22 23.43
N ARG A 6 18.20 8.24 22.09
CA ARG A 6 18.67 9.34 21.25
C ARG A 6 17.50 10.30 21.01
N GLY A 7 17.60 11.50 21.56
CA GLY A 7 16.71 12.59 21.19
C GLY A 7 16.76 12.87 19.69
N LEU A 8 15.67 13.40 19.13
CA LEU A 8 15.61 13.85 17.73
C LEU A 8 16.76 14.80 17.44
N SER A 9 17.40 14.65 16.29
CA SER A 9 18.30 15.66 15.75
C SER A 9 17.55 16.97 15.51
N ALA A 10 18.28 18.09 15.40
CA ALA A 10 17.67 19.39 15.11
C ALA A 10 16.84 19.38 13.81
N ALA A 11 17.30 18.64 12.80
CA ALA A 11 16.58 18.48 11.54
C ALA A 11 15.28 17.68 11.72
N GLU A 12 15.31 16.57 12.48
CA GLU A 12 14.13 15.77 12.77
C GLU A 12 13.11 16.53 13.63
N ALA A 13 13.57 17.31 14.61
CA ALA A 13 12.69 18.17 15.42
C ALA A 13 12.01 19.25 14.57
N ALA A 14 12.76 19.91 13.67
CA ALA A 14 12.21 20.89 12.75
C ALA A 14 11.19 20.28 11.78
N LEU A 15 11.47 19.09 11.23
CA LEU A 15 10.52 18.36 10.38
C LEU A 15 9.24 17.99 11.13
N ARG A 16 9.37 17.49 12.37
CA ARG A 16 8.22 17.17 13.24
C ARG A 16 7.35 18.40 13.43
N ASP A 17 7.94 19.53 13.81
CA ASP A 17 7.19 20.75 14.12
C ASP A 17 6.51 21.30 12.85
N ALA A 18 7.20 21.26 11.70
CA ALA A 18 6.62 21.62 10.41
C ALA A 18 5.45 20.71 10.00
N ALA A 19 5.58 19.40 10.19
CA ALA A 19 4.52 18.44 9.89
C ALA A 19 3.28 18.65 10.78
N LEU A 20 3.46 18.95 12.07
CA LEU A 20 2.35 19.24 12.98
C LEU A 20 1.66 20.56 12.62
N GLU A 21 2.42 21.58 12.24
CA GLU A 21 1.86 22.86 11.82
C GLU A 21 1.08 22.74 10.51
N TYR A 22 1.59 21.95 9.55
CA TYR A 22 0.90 21.65 8.29
C TYR A 22 -0.50 21.04 8.49
N HIS A 23 -0.71 20.20 9.52
CA HIS A 23 -2.03 19.63 9.83
C HIS A 23 -2.92 20.58 10.65
N ARG A 24 -2.35 21.65 11.22
CA ARG A 24 -3.03 22.58 12.13
C ARG A 24 -3.54 23.82 11.41
N ALA A 25 -2.76 24.36 10.49
CA ALA A 25 -2.96 25.68 9.91
C ALA A 25 -2.90 25.65 8.37
N PRO A 26 -3.63 26.55 7.69
CA PRO A 26 -4.57 27.53 8.23
C PRO A 26 -5.92 26.94 8.66
N SER A 27 -6.15 25.66 8.36
CA SER A 27 -7.35 24.91 8.74
C SER A 27 -6.93 23.53 9.25
N ARG A 28 -7.76 22.94 10.11
CA ARG A 28 -7.48 21.63 10.71
C ARG A 28 -7.74 20.53 9.68
N GLY A 29 -6.83 19.55 9.64
CA GLY A 29 -6.93 18.44 8.70
C GLY A 29 -6.59 18.85 7.26
N LYS A 30 -6.72 17.91 6.33
CA LYS A 30 -6.23 18.07 4.94
C LYS A 30 -7.33 17.99 3.89
N ILE A 31 -8.57 17.72 4.30
CA ILE A 31 -9.72 17.52 3.41
C ILE A 31 -10.91 18.38 3.82
N ALA A 32 -11.79 18.66 2.86
CA ALA A 32 -13.05 19.35 3.08
C ALA A 32 -14.09 18.90 2.03
N VAL A 33 -15.37 18.95 2.39
CA VAL A 33 -16.48 18.70 1.45
C VAL A 33 -16.93 20.03 0.86
N THR A 34 -16.91 20.15 -0.47
CA THR A 34 -17.32 21.37 -1.18
C THR A 34 -18.44 21.04 -2.19
N PRO A 35 -19.58 21.74 -2.18
CA PRO A 35 -20.62 21.56 -3.19
C PRO A 35 -20.11 21.84 -4.61
N THR A 36 -20.50 21.01 -5.57
CA THR A 36 -20.12 21.16 -6.99
C THR A 36 -21.14 21.96 -7.80
N LYS A 37 -22.36 22.13 -7.29
CA LYS A 37 -23.44 22.90 -7.92
C LYS A 37 -23.61 24.23 -7.19
N ALA A 38 -23.99 25.28 -7.94
CA ALA A 38 -24.29 26.58 -7.35
C ALA A 38 -25.47 26.47 -6.37
N LEU A 39 -25.42 27.27 -5.31
CA LEU A 39 -26.47 27.41 -4.30
C LEU A 39 -26.74 28.91 -4.04
N ALA A 40 -26.84 29.69 -5.12
CA ALA A 40 -26.83 31.16 -5.04
C ALA A 40 -28.23 31.77 -4.90
N ASN A 41 -29.29 31.03 -5.23
CA ASN A 41 -30.65 31.55 -5.30
C ASN A 41 -31.71 30.47 -4.98
N GLN A 42 -32.98 30.88 -4.93
CA GLN A 42 -34.10 29.99 -4.59
C GLN A 42 -34.27 28.83 -5.60
N ARG A 43 -34.04 29.07 -6.89
CA ARG A 43 -34.11 28.03 -7.90
C ARG A 43 -33.04 26.96 -7.64
N ASP A 44 -31.80 27.38 -7.39
CA ASP A 44 -30.71 26.46 -7.07
C ASP A 44 -31.06 25.59 -5.85
N LEU A 45 -31.57 26.20 -4.77
CA LEU A 45 -31.98 25.47 -3.57
C LEU A 45 -33.11 24.47 -3.85
N SER A 46 -34.09 24.86 -4.68
CA SER A 46 -35.22 23.99 -5.06
C SER A 46 -34.81 22.80 -5.93
N LEU A 47 -33.66 22.86 -6.61
CA LEU A 47 -33.09 21.79 -7.42
C LEU A 47 -32.13 20.91 -6.62
N ALA A 48 -31.27 21.52 -5.80
CA ALA A 48 -30.33 20.81 -4.95
C ALA A 48 -31.01 20.06 -3.80
N TYR A 49 -32.19 20.51 -3.38
CA TYR A 49 -32.98 19.90 -2.32
C TYR A 49 -34.46 19.87 -2.69
N SER A 50 -35.34 19.93 -1.71
CA SER A 50 -36.78 19.88 -1.93
C SER A 50 -37.30 21.10 -2.72
N PRO A 51 -38.23 20.88 -3.68
CA PRO A 51 -38.81 19.60 -4.07
C PRO A 51 -38.03 18.83 -5.15
N GLY A 52 -37.08 19.46 -5.85
CA GLY A 52 -36.46 18.95 -7.08
C GLY A 52 -35.63 17.68 -6.90
N VAL A 53 -34.95 17.51 -5.77
CA VAL A 53 -34.14 16.31 -5.48
C VAL A 53 -34.95 15.01 -5.56
N ALA A 54 -36.26 15.07 -5.32
CA ALA A 54 -37.15 13.91 -5.39
C ALA A 54 -37.14 13.24 -6.77
N TYR A 55 -36.97 14.00 -7.86
CA TYR A 55 -36.95 13.43 -9.22
C TYR A 55 -35.71 12.56 -9.47
N ALA A 56 -34.54 12.96 -8.94
CA ALA A 56 -33.35 12.12 -8.99
C ALA A 56 -33.53 10.84 -8.13
N CYS A 57 -34.16 10.96 -6.96
CA CYS A 57 -34.47 9.80 -6.11
C CYS A 57 -35.41 8.80 -6.79
N LEU A 58 -36.52 9.27 -7.36
CA LEU A 58 -37.49 8.42 -8.08
C LEU A 58 -36.86 7.78 -9.32
N ALA A 59 -36.01 8.50 -10.06
CA ALA A 59 -35.30 7.92 -11.20
C ALA A 59 -34.35 6.79 -10.77
N ILE A 60 -33.65 6.94 -9.64
CA ILE A 60 -32.76 5.88 -9.10
C ILE A 60 -33.57 4.71 -8.52
N GLU A 61 -34.76 4.98 -7.95
CA GLU A 61 -35.68 3.92 -7.50
C GLU A 61 -36.17 3.08 -8.68
N GLU A 62 -36.49 3.70 -9.82
CA GLU A 62 -36.88 3.02 -11.06
C GLU A 62 -35.71 2.29 -11.74
N ASP A 63 -34.53 2.91 -11.78
CA ASP A 63 -33.29 2.33 -12.32
C ASP A 63 -32.07 2.63 -11.42
N PRO A 64 -31.64 1.66 -10.58
CA PRO A 64 -30.51 1.85 -9.67
C PRO A 64 -29.18 2.21 -10.36
N SER A 65 -29.01 1.92 -11.65
CA SER A 65 -27.78 2.26 -12.38
C SER A 65 -27.59 3.78 -12.54
N LEU A 66 -28.69 4.55 -12.53
CA LEU A 66 -28.67 6.01 -12.61
C LEU A 66 -28.06 6.68 -11.37
N ALA A 67 -27.79 5.92 -10.30
CA ALA A 67 -27.00 6.42 -9.18
C ALA A 67 -25.60 6.88 -9.63
N ALA A 68 -25.02 6.26 -10.66
CA ALA A 68 -23.74 6.67 -11.23
C ALA A 68 -23.82 8.03 -11.96
N GLU A 69 -24.99 8.39 -12.49
CA GLU A 69 -25.20 9.62 -13.25
C GLU A 69 -25.63 10.79 -12.35
N TYR A 70 -26.56 10.55 -11.42
CA TYR A 70 -27.17 11.61 -10.62
C TYR A 70 -26.51 11.85 -9.27
N THR A 71 -25.48 11.08 -8.92
CA THR A 71 -24.74 11.24 -7.67
C THR A 71 -23.23 11.25 -7.90
N SER A 72 -22.46 11.58 -6.86
CA SER A 72 -21.00 11.50 -6.90
C SER A 72 -20.45 10.07 -6.84
N ARG A 73 -21.30 9.05 -6.66
CA ARG A 73 -20.88 7.67 -6.39
C ARG A 73 -19.85 7.13 -7.37
N ALA A 74 -20.05 7.37 -8.68
CA ALA A 74 -19.17 6.87 -9.73
C ALA A 74 -17.72 7.39 -9.65
N ASN A 75 -17.47 8.49 -8.93
CA ASN A 75 -16.15 9.07 -8.73
C ASN A 75 -15.69 9.07 -7.27
N LEU A 76 -16.44 8.41 -6.37
CA LEU A 76 -16.20 8.44 -4.93
C LEU A 76 -15.60 7.13 -4.43
N VAL A 77 -14.38 7.19 -3.87
CA VAL A 77 -13.71 6.05 -3.26
C VAL A 77 -13.74 6.16 -1.74
N GLY A 78 -14.01 5.05 -1.06
CA GLY A 78 -13.83 4.95 0.39
C GLY A 78 -12.42 4.51 0.70
N VAL A 79 -11.62 5.35 1.36
CA VAL A 79 -10.35 4.93 1.97
C VAL A 79 -10.66 4.43 3.37
N ILE A 80 -10.59 3.11 3.57
CA ILE A 80 -11.09 2.46 4.78
C ILE A 80 -9.95 1.79 5.53
N THR A 81 -9.89 2.07 6.83
CA THR A 81 -8.93 1.46 7.76
C THR A 81 -9.59 1.15 9.11
N ASN A 82 -8.97 0.29 9.90
CA ASN A 82 -9.22 0.18 11.33
C ASN A 82 -8.02 0.64 12.20
N GLY A 83 -6.97 1.16 11.57
CA GLY A 83 -5.78 1.69 12.23
C GLY A 83 -4.90 0.65 12.92
N THR A 84 -4.96 -0.61 12.49
CA THR A 84 -4.22 -1.72 13.13
C THR A 84 -2.80 -1.92 12.59
N ALA A 85 -2.45 -1.30 11.47
CA ALA A 85 -1.12 -1.37 10.87
C ALA A 85 -0.71 -0.04 10.22
N VAL A 86 -0.86 1.07 10.94
CA VAL A 86 -0.60 2.41 10.38
C VAL A 86 0.89 2.60 10.14
N LEU A 87 1.31 2.63 8.86
CA LEU A 87 2.72 2.79 8.48
C LEU A 87 3.62 1.75 9.23
N GLY A 88 4.79 2.17 9.70
CA GLY A 88 5.64 1.40 10.62
C GLY A 88 5.27 1.55 12.10
N LEU A 89 4.14 2.20 12.43
CA LEU A 89 3.74 2.49 13.82
C LEU A 89 2.90 1.37 14.45
N GLY A 90 2.33 0.50 13.64
CA GLY A 90 1.52 -0.63 14.08
C GLY A 90 0.10 -0.25 14.49
N ASP A 91 -0.44 -0.94 15.50
CA ASP A 91 -1.80 -0.73 16.00
C ASP A 91 -1.84 0.50 16.93
N ILE A 92 -2.03 1.67 16.31
CA ILE A 92 -2.23 2.95 17.00
C ILE A 92 -3.70 3.39 17.03
N GLY A 93 -4.58 2.59 16.42
CA GLY A 93 -6.01 2.79 16.39
C GLY A 93 -6.50 3.79 15.33
N PRO A 94 -7.82 3.79 15.07
CA PRO A 94 -8.43 4.51 13.95
C PRO A 94 -8.19 6.03 14.00
N LEU A 95 -8.32 6.65 15.17
CA LEU A 95 -8.12 8.10 15.32
C LEU A 95 -6.70 8.55 15.00
N ALA A 96 -5.69 7.76 15.39
CA ALA A 96 -4.30 8.08 15.12
C ALA A 96 -3.90 7.77 13.67
N GLY A 97 -4.62 6.87 13.00
CA GLY A 97 -4.48 6.60 11.56
C GLY A 97 -5.09 7.67 10.65
N LYS A 98 -6.08 8.43 11.14
CA LYS A 98 -6.81 9.44 10.36
C LYS A 98 -5.93 10.40 9.52
N PRO A 99 -4.82 10.96 10.05
CA PRO A 99 -3.95 11.81 9.24
C PRO A 99 -3.40 11.07 8.00
N VAL A 100 -3.11 9.78 8.07
CA VAL A 100 -2.66 9.00 6.90
C VAL A 100 -3.78 8.87 5.88
N MET A 101 -5.00 8.56 6.33
CA MET A 101 -6.17 8.39 5.47
C MET A 101 -6.58 9.69 4.75
N GLU A 102 -6.61 10.81 5.46
CA GLU A 102 -6.80 12.13 4.83
C GLU A 102 -5.72 12.40 3.77
N GLY A 103 -4.49 11.98 4.06
CA GLY A 103 -3.36 12.06 3.12
C GLY A 103 -3.65 11.30 1.83
N LYS A 104 -4.11 10.05 1.94
CA LYS A 104 -4.54 9.24 0.78
C LYS A 104 -5.65 9.92 -0.01
N GLY A 105 -6.63 10.52 0.66
CA GLY A 105 -7.67 11.33 0.04
C GLY A 105 -7.11 12.49 -0.79
N CYS A 106 -6.14 13.25 -0.26
CA CYS A 106 -5.45 14.30 -1.02
C CYS A 106 -4.76 13.77 -2.28
N LEU A 107 -4.13 12.60 -2.19
CA LEU A 107 -3.38 12.00 -3.31
C LEU A 107 -4.32 11.50 -4.41
N PHE A 108 -5.40 10.79 -4.05
CA PHE A 108 -6.47 10.41 -4.99
C PHE A 108 -6.99 11.63 -5.75
N LYS A 109 -7.33 12.71 -5.02
CA LYS A 109 -7.88 13.91 -5.63
C LYS A 109 -6.86 14.61 -6.53
N LYS A 110 -5.62 14.76 -6.06
CA LYS A 110 -4.57 15.51 -6.76
C LYS A 110 -4.12 14.82 -8.04
N PHE A 111 -3.97 13.50 -8.01
CA PHE A 111 -3.35 12.73 -9.11
C PHE A 111 -4.37 12.12 -10.08
N ALA A 112 -5.59 11.82 -9.62
CA ALA A 112 -6.60 11.14 -10.44
C ALA A 112 -7.96 11.84 -10.48
N GLY A 113 -8.13 12.98 -9.79
CA GLY A 113 -9.41 13.69 -9.73
C GLY A 113 -10.51 12.93 -8.96
N ILE A 114 -10.15 11.88 -8.24
CA ILE A 114 -11.08 11.01 -7.50
C ILE A 114 -11.45 11.66 -6.18
N ASP A 115 -12.73 11.67 -5.85
CA ASP A 115 -13.24 12.15 -4.56
C ASP A 115 -13.14 11.01 -3.53
N VAL A 116 -12.86 11.36 -2.28
CA VAL A 116 -12.63 10.37 -1.23
C VAL A 116 -13.40 10.71 0.03
N PHE A 117 -13.98 9.67 0.65
CA PHE A 117 -14.23 9.66 2.08
C PHE A 117 -13.22 8.75 2.77
N ASP A 118 -12.50 9.31 3.73
CA ASP A 118 -11.72 8.55 4.69
C ASP A 118 -12.63 8.04 5.81
N ILE A 119 -12.57 6.73 6.08
CA ILE A 119 -13.48 6.04 6.99
C ILE A 119 -12.65 5.18 7.93
N GLU A 120 -12.42 5.69 9.14
CA GLU A 120 -11.70 4.98 10.19
C GLU A 120 -12.67 4.22 11.10
N LEU A 121 -12.68 2.89 11.01
CA LEU A 121 -13.59 2.02 11.74
C LEU A 121 -12.97 1.56 13.07
N ALA A 122 -13.67 1.81 14.18
CA ALA A 122 -13.29 1.30 15.50
C ALA A 122 -13.77 -0.15 15.72
N GLU A 123 -13.41 -1.04 14.80
CA GLU A 123 -13.75 -2.48 14.84
C GLU A 123 -12.52 -3.33 14.55
N ARG A 124 -12.35 -4.40 15.32
CA ARG A 124 -11.20 -5.31 15.25
C ARG A 124 -11.57 -6.71 14.76
N ASP A 125 -12.84 -7.08 14.83
CA ASP A 125 -13.33 -8.35 14.29
C ASP A 125 -13.39 -8.29 12.74
N PRO A 126 -12.66 -9.17 12.03
CA PRO A 126 -12.63 -9.13 10.56
C PRO A 126 -14.00 -9.35 9.90
N ASP A 127 -14.85 -10.17 10.49
CA ASP A 127 -16.16 -10.47 9.92
C ASP A 127 -17.11 -9.28 10.10
N ARG A 128 -17.10 -8.64 11.26
CA ARG A 128 -17.82 -7.38 11.50
C ARG A 128 -17.31 -6.27 10.59
N LEU A 129 -16.00 -6.15 10.38
CA LEU A 129 -15.45 -5.18 9.42
C LEU A 129 -15.99 -5.42 8.02
N VAL A 130 -16.00 -6.68 7.55
CA VAL A 130 -16.58 -7.03 6.24
C VAL A 130 -18.04 -6.62 6.15
N GLU A 131 -18.85 -6.88 7.18
CA GLU A 131 -20.26 -6.47 7.19
C GLU A 131 -20.44 -4.95 7.11
N ILE A 132 -19.67 -4.20 7.90
CA ILE A 132 -19.73 -2.74 7.93
C ILE A 132 -19.32 -2.17 6.57
N ILE A 133 -18.21 -2.65 6.01
CA ILE A 133 -17.67 -2.14 4.74
C ILE A 133 -18.60 -2.47 3.58
N ALA A 134 -19.12 -3.70 3.52
CA ALA A 134 -20.07 -4.11 2.48
C ALA A 134 -21.36 -3.26 2.53
N ALA A 135 -21.82 -2.87 3.73
CA ALA A 135 -22.98 -2.00 3.87
C ALA A 135 -22.77 -0.58 3.33
N LEU A 136 -21.52 -0.14 3.13
CA LEU A 136 -21.18 1.16 2.52
C LEU A 136 -21.24 1.15 0.99
N GLU A 137 -21.37 -0.02 0.36
CA GLU A 137 -21.40 -0.15 -1.10
C GLU A 137 -22.32 0.87 -1.78
N PRO A 138 -23.58 1.11 -1.34
CA PRO A 138 -24.48 2.06 -1.97
C PRO A 138 -23.96 3.50 -2.13
N THR A 139 -22.99 3.90 -1.30
CA THR A 139 -22.41 5.25 -1.31
C THR A 139 -21.21 5.35 -2.25
N LEU A 140 -20.47 4.25 -2.43
CA LEU A 140 -19.11 4.27 -2.97
C LEU A 140 -19.06 3.66 -4.37
N GLY A 141 -18.14 4.16 -5.19
CA GLY A 141 -17.77 3.59 -6.50
C GLY A 141 -16.56 2.67 -6.42
N GLY A 142 -15.82 2.67 -5.31
CA GLY A 142 -14.72 1.75 -5.03
C GLY A 142 -14.25 1.81 -3.57
N ILE A 143 -13.58 0.78 -3.11
CA ILE A 143 -13.02 0.65 -1.76
C ILE A 143 -11.51 0.49 -1.83
N ASN A 144 -10.78 1.43 -1.23
CA ASN A 144 -9.36 1.32 -0.95
C ASN A 144 -9.16 0.92 0.52
N LEU A 145 -8.80 -0.34 0.77
CA LEU A 145 -8.40 -0.82 2.10
C LEU A 145 -6.97 -0.37 2.40
N GLU A 146 -6.75 0.11 3.62
CA GLU A 146 -5.49 0.75 4.02
C GLU A 146 -5.14 0.43 5.48
N ASP A 147 -3.86 0.17 5.77
CA ASP A 147 -3.32 0.05 7.14
C ASP A 147 -4.07 -0.96 8.03
N ILE A 148 -4.48 -2.10 7.43
CA ILE A 148 -5.10 -3.22 8.14
C ILE A 148 -4.06 -4.33 8.33
N LYS A 149 -3.87 -4.79 9.56
CA LYS A 149 -2.83 -5.78 9.89
C LYS A 149 -3.05 -7.13 9.19
N ALA A 150 -1.95 -7.82 8.96
CA ALA A 150 -1.94 -9.23 8.56
C ALA A 150 -2.08 -10.15 9.80
N PRO A 151 -2.72 -11.33 9.67
CA PRO A 151 -3.28 -11.91 8.44
C PRO A 151 -4.73 -11.48 8.12
N GLU A 152 -5.35 -10.64 8.95
CA GLU A 152 -6.77 -10.28 8.82
C GLU A 152 -7.08 -9.56 7.51
N CYS A 153 -6.19 -8.67 7.04
CA CYS A 153 -6.35 -7.95 5.77
C CYS A 153 -6.64 -8.85 4.57
N PHE A 154 -5.99 -10.02 4.48
CA PHE A 154 -6.21 -10.98 3.39
C PHE A 154 -7.63 -11.53 3.36
N VAL A 155 -8.17 -11.87 4.53
CA VAL A 155 -9.52 -12.43 4.65
C VAL A 155 -10.56 -11.36 4.38
N ILE A 156 -10.34 -10.15 4.89
CA ILE A 156 -11.21 -8.99 4.68
C ILE A 156 -11.30 -8.66 3.19
N GLU A 157 -10.15 -8.48 2.53
CA GLU A 157 -10.11 -8.14 1.11
C GLU A 157 -10.78 -9.21 0.25
N ARG A 158 -10.47 -10.49 0.49
CA ARG A 158 -11.08 -11.59 -0.27
C ARG A 158 -12.60 -11.60 -0.13
N LYS A 159 -13.11 -11.54 1.11
CA LYS A 159 -14.56 -11.55 1.36
C LYS A 159 -15.26 -10.34 0.74
N LEU A 160 -14.66 -9.15 0.82
CA LEU A 160 -15.22 -7.95 0.22
C LEU A 160 -15.21 -8.02 -1.31
N SER A 161 -14.09 -8.43 -1.91
CA SER A 161 -13.96 -8.59 -3.37
C SER A 161 -14.94 -9.64 -3.92
N GLU A 162 -15.26 -10.67 -3.15
CA GLU A 162 -16.25 -11.69 -3.53
C GLU A 162 -17.68 -11.18 -3.42
N ARG A 163 -17.98 -10.36 -2.40
CA ARG A 163 -19.33 -9.93 -2.05
C ARG A 163 -19.80 -8.67 -2.77
N MET A 164 -18.90 -7.71 -2.99
CA MET A 164 -19.26 -6.37 -3.45
C MET A 164 -19.34 -6.28 -4.98
N GLY A 165 -20.21 -5.40 -5.47
CA GLY A 165 -20.34 -5.06 -6.90
C GLY A 165 -19.40 -3.94 -7.37
N ILE A 166 -18.55 -3.41 -6.49
CA ILE A 166 -17.58 -2.34 -6.76
C ILE A 166 -16.15 -2.80 -6.49
N PRO A 167 -15.13 -2.21 -7.13
CA PRO A 167 -13.74 -2.62 -6.97
C PRO A 167 -13.28 -2.42 -5.54
N VAL A 168 -12.66 -3.47 -4.98
CA VAL A 168 -11.98 -3.46 -3.69
C VAL A 168 -10.49 -3.68 -3.93
N PHE A 169 -9.65 -2.88 -3.28
CA PHE A 169 -8.21 -2.92 -3.45
C PHE A 169 -7.52 -2.63 -2.13
N HIS A 170 -6.63 -3.51 -1.68
CA HIS A 170 -5.75 -3.21 -0.57
C HIS A 170 -4.42 -2.62 -1.05
N ASP A 171 -4.19 -1.33 -0.78
CA ASP A 171 -3.03 -0.62 -1.34
C ASP A 171 -1.69 -1.14 -0.79
N ASP A 172 -1.60 -1.39 0.52
CA ASP A 172 -0.36 -1.91 1.11
C ASP A 172 0.07 -3.28 0.57
N GLN A 173 -0.87 -4.04 0.01
CA GLN A 173 -0.60 -5.33 -0.62
C GLN A 173 -0.29 -5.14 -2.10
N HIS A 174 -1.31 -4.80 -2.89
CA HIS A 174 -1.23 -4.81 -4.35
C HIS A 174 -0.54 -3.57 -4.89
N GLY A 175 -0.75 -2.40 -4.29
CA GLY A 175 -0.08 -1.17 -4.68
C GLY A 175 1.44 -1.29 -4.51
N THR A 176 1.88 -1.81 -3.37
CA THR A 176 3.30 -2.11 -3.11
C THR A 176 3.84 -3.15 -4.09
N ALA A 177 3.08 -4.22 -4.38
CA ALA A 177 3.47 -5.26 -5.31
C ALA A 177 3.68 -4.72 -6.73
N ILE A 178 2.76 -3.89 -7.22
CA ILE A 178 2.83 -3.29 -8.57
C ILE A 178 4.07 -2.41 -8.69
N ILE A 179 4.22 -1.44 -7.77
CA ILE A 179 5.29 -0.45 -7.92
C ILE A 179 6.69 -1.05 -7.65
N SER A 180 6.79 -2.00 -6.73
CA SER A 180 8.06 -2.71 -6.48
C SER A 180 8.43 -3.64 -7.65
N SER A 181 7.45 -4.26 -8.30
CA SER A 181 7.68 -5.06 -9.51
C SER A 181 8.09 -4.22 -10.70
N ALA A 182 7.48 -3.05 -10.90
CA ALA A 182 7.90 -2.11 -11.94
C ALA A 182 9.34 -1.61 -11.70
N ALA A 183 9.69 -1.34 -10.44
CA ALA A 183 11.06 -0.99 -10.05
C ALA A 183 12.04 -2.15 -10.29
N LEU A 184 11.62 -3.39 -10.01
CA LEU A 184 12.42 -4.58 -10.28
C LEU A 184 12.69 -4.74 -11.78
N LEU A 185 11.67 -4.69 -12.64
CA LEU A 185 11.84 -4.86 -14.10
C LEU A 185 12.81 -3.83 -14.68
N ASN A 186 12.59 -2.54 -14.36
CA ASN A 186 13.48 -1.47 -14.79
C ASN A 186 14.90 -1.65 -14.23
N GLY A 187 15.02 -2.05 -12.96
CA GLY A 187 16.31 -2.32 -12.33
C GLY A 187 17.06 -3.46 -13.04
N LEU A 188 16.37 -4.56 -13.35
CA LEU A 188 16.92 -5.73 -14.03
C LEU A 188 17.41 -5.41 -15.44
N GLU A 189 16.65 -4.62 -16.19
CA GLU A 189 17.04 -4.11 -17.50
C GLU A 189 18.36 -3.32 -17.41
N LEU A 190 18.45 -2.38 -16.45
CA LEU A 190 19.63 -1.54 -16.27
C LEU A 190 20.89 -2.33 -15.86
N VAL A 191 20.75 -3.41 -15.08
CA VAL A 191 21.89 -4.24 -14.66
C VAL A 191 22.17 -5.42 -15.60
N GLY A 192 21.34 -5.60 -16.62
CA GLY A 192 21.43 -6.67 -17.62
C GLY A 192 21.24 -8.07 -17.03
N LYS A 193 20.24 -8.26 -16.16
CA LYS A 193 19.92 -9.55 -15.54
C LYS A 193 18.55 -10.07 -16.00
N ASN A 194 18.46 -11.36 -16.27
CA ASN A 194 17.18 -11.99 -16.61
C ASN A 194 16.38 -12.30 -15.33
N ILE A 195 15.09 -11.97 -15.33
CA ILE A 195 14.20 -12.18 -14.17
C ILE A 195 14.11 -13.66 -13.74
N GLY A 196 14.25 -14.60 -14.67
CA GLY A 196 14.23 -16.05 -14.36
C GLY A 196 15.48 -16.55 -13.63
N ASP A 197 16.60 -15.82 -13.72
CA ASP A 197 17.90 -16.28 -13.22
C ASP A 197 18.28 -15.64 -11.87
N VAL A 198 17.58 -14.58 -11.46
CA VAL A 198 17.97 -13.81 -10.27
C VAL A 198 17.70 -14.55 -8.97
N LYS A 199 18.62 -14.39 -8.01
CA LYS A 199 18.41 -14.76 -6.61
C LYS A 199 17.80 -13.59 -5.85
N LEU A 200 16.60 -13.79 -5.33
CA LEU A 200 15.86 -12.75 -4.62
C LEU A 200 15.75 -13.10 -3.14
N VAL A 201 16.02 -12.12 -2.29
CA VAL A 201 15.81 -12.23 -0.84
C VAL A 201 14.75 -11.23 -0.41
N ALA A 202 13.69 -11.71 0.23
CA ALA A 202 12.73 -10.85 0.90
C ALA A 202 13.07 -10.74 2.39
N SER A 203 13.27 -9.51 2.87
CA SER A 203 13.33 -9.18 4.30
C SER A 203 11.95 -8.72 4.72
N GLY A 204 11.26 -9.53 5.51
CA GLY A 204 9.84 -9.39 5.83
C GLY A 204 9.01 -10.49 5.17
N ALA A 205 7.96 -10.90 5.87
CA ALA A 205 6.99 -11.90 5.39
C ALA A 205 5.54 -11.47 5.71
N GLY A 206 5.31 -10.15 5.82
CA GLY A 206 3.98 -9.58 5.99
C GLY A 206 3.21 -9.51 4.67
N ALA A 207 2.02 -8.91 4.70
CA ALA A 207 1.13 -8.85 3.54
C ALA A 207 1.76 -8.21 2.30
N ALA A 208 2.42 -7.07 2.48
CA ALA A 208 3.16 -6.39 1.40
C ALA A 208 4.24 -7.31 0.78
N ALA A 209 5.08 -7.93 1.60
CA ALA A 209 6.17 -8.78 1.12
C ALA A 209 5.64 -9.99 0.31
N ILE A 210 4.62 -10.68 0.83
CA ILE A 210 4.04 -11.84 0.16
C ILE A 210 3.35 -11.44 -1.14
N ALA A 211 2.60 -10.33 -1.17
CA ALA A 211 1.98 -9.82 -2.40
C ALA A 211 3.02 -9.45 -3.47
N CYS A 212 4.09 -8.76 -3.07
CA CYS A 212 5.21 -8.43 -3.97
C CYS A 212 5.84 -9.70 -4.56
N LEU A 213 6.10 -10.70 -3.73
CA LEU A 213 6.71 -11.96 -4.18
C LEU A 213 5.81 -12.75 -5.14
N GLU A 214 4.50 -12.81 -4.89
CA GLU A 214 3.54 -13.45 -5.78
C GLU A 214 3.48 -12.74 -7.14
N MET A 215 3.47 -11.40 -7.16
CA MET A 215 3.51 -10.61 -8.40
C MET A 215 4.83 -10.74 -9.15
N MET A 216 5.96 -10.68 -8.45
CA MET A 216 7.27 -10.89 -9.07
C MET A 216 7.39 -12.31 -9.66
N ALA A 217 6.79 -13.31 -9.00
CA ALA A 217 6.75 -14.67 -9.52
C ALA A 217 5.86 -14.81 -10.78
N SER A 218 4.71 -14.12 -10.84
CA SER A 218 3.87 -14.11 -12.06
C SER A 218 4.54 -13.39 -13.23
N LEU A 219 5.45 -12.44 -12.96
CA LEU A 219 6.29 -11.78 -13.96
C LEU A 219 7.52 -12.60 -14.39
N GLY A 220 7.85 -13.68 -13.69
CA GLY A 220 8.90 -14.63 -14.10
C GLY A 220 10.00 -14.92 -13.08
N VAL A 221 9.97 -14.31 -11.89
CA VAL A 221 10.89 -14.70 -10.81
C VAL A 221 10.64 -16.15 -10.42
N GLN A 222 11.69 -16.97 -10.44
CA GLN A 222 11.57 -18.38 -10.08
C GLN A 222 11.43 -18.52 -8.55
N ARG A 223 10.31 -19.07 -8.09
CA ARG A 223 10.06 -19.32 -6.64
C ARG A 223 11.18 -20.12 -5.95
N ALA A 224 11.88 -20.97 -6.70
CA ALA A 224 13.02 -21.76 -6.21
C ALA A 224 14.24 -20.89 -5.87
N ASN A 225 14.37 -19.70 -6.48
CA ASN A 225 15.47 -18.76 -6.27
C ASN A 225 15.15 -17.70 -5.19
N VAL A 226 14.02 -17.82 -4.51
CA VAL A 226 13.56 -16.88 -3.49
C VAL A 226 13.83 -17.42 -2.09
N LEU A 227 14.48 -16.61 -1.26
CA LEU A 227 14.54 -16.82 0.19
C LEU A 227 13.77 -15.71 0.89
N VAL A 228 12.93 -16.07 1.87
CA VAL A 228 12.15 -15.11 2.66
C VAL A 228 12.63 -15.18 4.10
N VAL A 229 12.80 -14.03 4.74
CA VAL A 229 13.28 -13.90 6.12
C VAL A 229 12.25 -13.14 6.93
N ASP A 230 11.70 -13.76 7.98
CA ASP A 230 10.83 -13.07 8.93
C ASP A 230 11.58 -12.75 10.24
N SER A 231 10.85 -12.28 11.25
CA SER A 231 11.42 -11.91 12.55
C SER A 231 12.09 -13.06 13.30
N LYS A 232 11.90 -14.32 12.90
CA LYS A 232 12.51 -15.51 13.49
C LYS A 232 13.54 -16.17 12.56
N GLY A 233 13.81 -15.59 11.39
CA GLY A 233 14.82 -16.07 10.45
C GLY A 233 14.25 -16.53 9.12
N VAL A 234 15.07 -17.28 8.36
CA VAL A 234 14.72 -17.77 7.03
C VAL A 234 13.52 -18.72 7.09
N LEU A 235 12.57 -18.58 6.16
CA LEU A 235 11.50 -19.55 5.95
C LEU A 235 12.09 -20.82 5.34
N HIS A 236 12.33 -21.84 6.18
CA HIS A 236 12.92 -23.11 5.75
C HIS A 236 12.08 -24.34 6.14
N ALA A 237 12.24 -25.44 5.42
CA ALA A 237 11.43 -26.66 5.59
C ALA A 237 11.53 -27.27 7.01
N GLY A 238 12.70 -27.19 7.65
CA GLY A 238 12.94 -27.69 9.02
C GLY A 238 12.46 -26.79 10.15
N ARG A 239 11.69 -25.72 9.86
CA ARG A 239 11.26 -24.74 10.85
C ARG A 239 10.18 -25.32 11.77
N ARG A 240 10.36 -25.19 13.09
CA ARG A 240 9.53 -25.87 14.11
C ARG A 240 8.36 -25.03 14.63
N ASP A 241 8.40 -23.71 14.46
CA ASP A 241 7.29 -22.85 14.82
C ASP A 241 6.25 -22.80 13.70
N SER A 242 5.01 -22.44 14.08
CA SER A 242 3.91 -22.33 13.13
C SER A 242 4.18 -21.23 12.11
N VAL A 243 4.32 -21.62 10.85
CA VAL A 243 4.37 -20.74 9.69
C VAL A 243 2.95 -20.68 9.12
N ASP A 244 2.37 -19.49 9.04
CA ASP A 244 1.01 -19.32 8.52
C ASP A 244 0.90 -19.75 7.04
N ALA A 245 -0.32 -20.06 6.61
CA ALA A 245 -0.59 -20.63 5.29
C ALA A 245 -0.09 -19.76 4.13
N SER A 246 -0.04 -18.43 4.29
CA SER A 246 0.43 -17.51 3.24
C SER A 246 1.94 -17.60 3.02
N LYS A 247 2.69 -18.00 4.05
CA LYS A 247 4.14 -18.13 4.04
C LYS A 247 4.64 -19.52 3.64
N GLN A 248 3.81 -20.56 3.81
CA GLN A 248 4.18 -21.95 3.51
C GLN A 248 4.75 -22.16 2.08
N PRO A 249 4.20 -21.54 1.01
CA PRO A 249 4.75 -21.69 -0.34
C PRO A 249 6.18 -21.17 -0.49
N TRP A 250 6.63 -20.33 0.43
CA TRP A 250 7.94 -19.67 0.42
C TRP A 250 8.99 -20.37 1.29
N CYS A 251 8.64 -21.46 1.98
CA CYS A 251 9.59 -22.28 2.74
C CYS A 251 10.55 -23.03 1.80
N ARG A 252 11.87 -22.92 2.01
CA ARG A 252 12.88 -23.59 1.19
C ARG A 252 13.71 -24.62 1.93
N ASP A 253 14.22 -25.60 1.20
CA ASP A 253 15.28 -26.46 1.70
C ASP A 253 16.62 -25.73 1.52
N THR A 254 17.20 -25.29 2.63
CA THR A 254 18.40 -24.45 2.65
C THR A 254 19.05 -24.49 4.02
N ASP A 255 20.37 -24.23 4.07
CA ASP A 255 21.13 -24.07 5.31
C ASP A 255 21.17 -22.62 5.82
N ALA A 256 20.67 -21.66 5.04
CA ALA A 256 20.57 -20.27 5.48
C ALA A 256 19.63 -20.14 6.69
N ARG A 257 20.03 -19.36 7.71
CA ARG A 257 19.20 -19.14 8.91
C ARG A 257 18.93 -17.67 9.18
N THR A 258 19.86 -16.80 8.81
CA THR A 258 19.78 -15.36 9.05
C THR A 258 19.63 -14.56 7.75
N LEU A 259 19.27 -13.28 7.86
CA LEU A 259 19.29 -12.36 6.71
C LEU A 259 20.69 -12.28 6.08
N ALA A 260 21.73 -12.22 6.92
CA ALA A 260 23.12 -12.23 6.47
C ALA A 260 23.48 -13.49 5.67
N ASP A 261 22.87 -14.64 5.98
CA ASP A 261 23.06 -15.85 5.19
C ASP A 261 22.34 -15.79 3.86
N ALA A 262 21.09 -15.32 3.87
CA ALA A 262 20.24 -15.28 2.69
C ALA A 262 20.78 -14.32 1.62
N VAL A 263 21.29 -13.16 2.00
CA VAL A 263 21.74 -12.13 1.05
C VAL A 263 23.08 -12.43 0.37
N ARG A 264 23.82 -13.45 0.80
CA ARG A 264 25.10 -13.82 0.17
C ARG A 264 24.87 -14.23 -1.29
N GLY A 265 25.45 -13.46 -2.21
CA GLY A 265 25.30 -13.65 -3.65
C GLY A 265 23.88 -13.39 -4.16
N ALA A 266 23.03 -12.69 -3.41
CA ALA A 266 21.70 -12.30 -3.88
C ALA A 266 21.80 -11.16 -4.90
N ASP A 267 20.97 -11.23 -5.94
CA ASP A 267 20.85 -10.22 -6.98
C ASP A 267 19.86 -9.11 -6.61
N VAL A 268 18.85 -9.47 -5.82
CA VAL A 268 17.75 -8.59 -5.44
C VAL A 268 17.49 -8.74 -3.95
N LEU A 269 17.37 -7.61 -3.25
CA LEU A 269 16.73 -7.54 -1.94
C LEU A 269 15.39 -6.81 -2.06
N LEU A 270 14.32 -7.44 -1.61
CA LEU A 270 13.02 -6.83 -1.33
C LEU A 270 12.88 -6.63 0.18
N GLY A 271 12.99 -5.39 0.64
CA GLY A 271 12.76 -5.00 2.02
C GLY A 271 11.34 -4.51 2.22
N CYS A 272 10.57 -5.21 3.05
CA CYS A 272 9.28 -4.79 3.57
C CYS A 272 9.20 -5.17 5.06
N SER A 273 10.21 -4.78 5.84
CA SER A 273 10.35 -5.20 7.24
C SER A 273 10.53 -4.05 8.23
N ALA A 274 11.76 -3.81 8.68
CA ALA A 274 12.08 -2.95 9.82
C ALA A 274 13.30 -2.08 9.52
N PRO A 275 13.42 -0.92 10.19
CA PRO A 275 14.50 0.02 9.93
C PRO A 275 15.87 -0.57 10.25
N GLY A 276 16.86 -0.33 9.38
CA GLY A 276 18.27 -0.65 9.63
C GLY A 276 18.63 -2.13 9.70
N VAL A 277 17.74 -3.05 9.29
CA VAL A 277 18.01 -4.50 9.34
C VAL A 277 19.07 -4.98 8.35
N LEU A 278 19.27 -4.26 7.24
CA LEU A 278 20.29 -4.58 6.26
C LEU A 278 21.54 -3.75 6.53
N THR A 279 22.62 -4.41 6.93
CA THR A 279 23.88 -3.72 7.27
C THR A 279 24.81 -3.60 6.05
N PRO A 280 25.74 -2.62 6.03
CA PRO A 280 26.73 -2.52 4.95
C PRO A 280 27.53 -3.82 4.73
N ALA A 281 27.90 -4.50 5.82
CA ALA A 281 28.61 -5.78 5.73
C ALA A 281 27.78 -6.88 5.03
N MET A 282 26.45 -6.88 5.18
CA MET A 282 25.58 -7.79 4.42
C MET A 282 25.55 -7.41 2.94
N VAL A 283 25.47 -6.11 2.64
CA VAL A 283 25.44 -5.60 1.25
C VAL A 283 26.72 -5.95 0.50
N GLU A 284 27.89 -5.93 1.14
CA GLU A 284 29.17 -6.35 0.55
C GLU A 284 29.14 -7.79 0.03
N THR A 285 28.34 -8.66 0.67
CA THR A 285 28.25 -10.08 0.29
C THR A 285 27.27 -10.35 -0.84
N MET A 286 26.48 -9.36 -1.28
CA MET A 286 25.53 -9.51 -2.38
C MET A 286 26.24 -9.70 -3.73
N ALA A 287 25.49 -10.10 -4.75
CA ALA A 287 26.00 -10.25 -6.11
C ALA A 287 26.46 -8.90 -6.70
N ALA A 288 27.18 -8.96 -7.83
CA ALA A 288 27.51 -7.76 -8.60
C ALA A 288 26.23 -7.07 -9.11
N ARG A 289 26.19 -5.73 -9.09
CA ARG A 289 25.04 -4.91 -9.49
C ARG A 289 23.71 -5.39 -8.86
N PRO A 290 23.59 -5.50 -7.52
CA PRO A 290 22.34 -5.89 -6.91
C PRO A 290 21.36 -4.72 -6.92
N ILE A 291 20.09 -5.08 -6.92
CA ILE A 291 18.96 -4.17 -6.78
C ILE A 291 18.47 -4.28 -5.33
N ILE A 292 18.45 -3.17 -4.62
CA ILE A 292 18.05 -3.10 -3.22
C ILE A 292 16.79 -2.23 -3.13
N LEU A 293 15.64 -2.87 -2.96
CA LEU A 293 14.37 -2.21 -2.71
C LEU A 293 14.18 -2.13 -1.18
N ALA A 294 14.63 -1.05 -0.53
CA ALA A 294 14.53 -0.87 0.91
C ALA A 294 13.29 -0.03 1.26
N LEU A 295 12.12 -0.68 1.37
CA LEU A 295 10.81 -0.04 1.35
C LEU A 295 10.19 0.18 2.74
N ALA A 296 10.89 -0.15 3.83
CA ALA A 296 10.39 0.17 5.18
C ALA A 296 10.21 1.69 5.39
N ASN A 297 9.14 2.05 6.10
CA ASN A 297 8.80 3.43 6.44
C ASN A 297 8.69 3.61 7.97
N PRO A 298 9.06 4.78 8.53
CA PRO A 298 9.62 5.96 7.83
C PRO A 298 11.12 5.84 7.52
N GLU A 299 11.79 4.84 8.09
CA GLU A 299 13.23 4.63 7.94
C GLU A 299 13.48 3.27 7.25
N PRO A 300 14.25 3.24 6.14
CA PRO A 300 14.44 2.04 5.32
C PRO A 300 15.31 0.98 6.00
N GLU A 301 15.31 -0.23 5.44
CA GLU A 301 16.17 -1.34 5.86
C GLU A 301 17.66 -0.98 5.78
N ILE A 302 18.03 -0.15 4.81
CA ILE A 302 19.33 0.52 4.70
C ILE A 302 19.16 1.87 4.03
N ARG A 303 19.92 2.88 4.46
CA ARG A 303 19.97 4.16 3.74
C ARG A 303 20.81 4.06 2.46
N PRO A 304 20.43 4.73 1.35
CA PRO A 304 21.18 4.67 0.10
C PRO A 304 22.67 5.00 0.20
N GLU A 305 23.05 5.99 1.01
CA GLU A 305 24.45 6.38 1.24
C GLU A 305 25.28 5.27 1.89
N LEU A 306 24.69 4.49 2.79
CA LEU A 306 25.37 3.37 3.46
C LEU A 306 25.55 2.18 2.51
N ALA A 307 24.53 1.87 1.70
CA ALA A 307 24.62 0.82 0.69
C ALA A 307 25.67 1.15 -0.38
N LYS A 308 25.65 2.39 -0.91
CA LYS A 308 26.58 2.83 -1.95
C LYS A 308 28.02 2.98 -1.47
N ALA A 309 28.26 3.23 -0.19
CA ALA A 309 29.61 3.30 0.37
C ALA A 309 30.38 1.98 0.20
N VAL A 310 29.68 0.84 0.30
CA VAL A 310 30.28 -0.50 0.23
C VAL A 310 30.03 -1.22 -1.09
N ARG A 311 28.99 -0.80 -1.82
CA ARG A 311 28.55 -1.40 -3.08
C ARG A 311 28.21 -0.31 -4.11
N PRO A 312 29.20 0.45 -4.62
CA PRO A 312 28.95 1.67 -5.41
C PRO A 312 28.08 1.47 -6.66
N ASP A 313 28.11 0.27 -7.26
CA ASP A 313 27.36 -0.07 -8.46
C ASP A 313 25.95 -0.63 -8.15
N CYS A 314 25.45 -0.56 -6.91
CA CYS A 314 24.10 -1.02 -6.57
C CYS A 314 23.04 0.00 -7.00
N ILE A 315 21.87 -0.52 -7.38
CA ILE A 315 20.66 0.30 -7.53
C ILE A 315 19.91 0.22 -6.22
N VAL A 316 19.66 1.36 -5.59
CA VAL A 316 18.88 1.45 -4.35
C VAL A 316 17.61 2.24 -4.64
N ALA A 317 16.48 1.72 -4.15
CA ALA A 317 15.18 2.35 -4.16
C ALA A 317 14.61 2.34 -2.74
N THR A 318 13.83 3.36 -2.38
CA THR A 318 13.21 3.47 -1.04
C THR A 318 11.78 3.98 -1.14
N GLY A 319 11.01 3.89 -0.05
CA GLY A 319 9.67 4.50 0.05
C GLY A 319 9.69 6.05 0.16
N ARG A 320 10.85 6.64 0.44
CA ARG A 320 10.99 8.06 0.79
C ARG A 320 11.13 8.95 -0.44
N SER A 321 10.51 10.12 -0.38
CA SER A 321 10.50 11.11 -1.46
C SER A 321 11.75 12.00 -1.52
N ASP A 322 12.57 12.00 -0.47
CA ASP A 322 13.83 12.76 -0.42
C ASP A 322 15.02 11.99 -1.00
N TYR A 323 14.85 10.71 -1.38
CA TYR A 323 15.84 9.92 -2.10
C TYR A 323 15.47 9.69 -3.57
N PRO A 324 16.47 9.47 -4.46
CA PRO A 324 16.21 8.97 -5.81
C PRO A 324 15.50 7.62 -5.81
N ASN A 325 14.85 7.27 -6.92
CA ASN A 325 14.17 5.99 -7.13
C ASN A 325 13.11 5.70 -6.04
N GLN A 326 12.23 6.67 -5.81
CA GLN A 326 11.12 6.47 -4.88
C GLN A 326 10.17 5.39 -5.40
N VAL A 327 10.00 4.34 -4.62
CA VAL A 327 9.02 3.27 -4.83
C VAL A 327 7.90 3.50 -3.83
N ASN A 328 6.85 4.17 -4.28
CA ASN A 328 5.74 4.58 -3.42
C ASN A 328 4.42 4.32 -4.13
N ASN A 329 3.47 3.75 -3.38
CA ASN A 329 2.18 3.31 -3.88
C ASN A 329 1.35 4.47 -4.47
N VAL A 330 1.69 5.73 -4.19
CA VAL A 330 1.12 6.93 -4.85
C VAL A 330 1.22 6.87 -6.38
N LEU A 331 2.18 6.13 -6.93
CA LEU A 331 2.33 5.93 -8.37
C LEU A 331 1.36 4.87 -8.93
N CYS A 332 0.60 4.18 -8.08
CA CYS A 332 -0.31 3.11 -8.44
C CYS A 332 -1.77 3.43 -8.09
N PHE A 333 -2.12 3.54 -6.80
CA PHE A 333 -3.52 3.55 -6.38
C PHE A 333 -4.39 4.63 -7.03
N PRO A 334 -3.94 5.89 -7.24
CA PRO A 334 -4.81 6.88 -7.87
C PRO A 334 -5.20 6.45 -9.29
N TYR A 335 -4.24 5.90 -10.04
CA TYR A 335 -4.39 5.62 -11.46
C TYR A 335 -5.10 4.29 -11.73
N ILE A 336 -4.85 3.26 -10.92
CA ILE A 336 -5.57 1.99 -11.07
C ILE A 336 -7.07 2.16 -10.77
N PHE A 337 -7.42 2.96 -9.75
CA PHE A 337 -8.81 3.32 -9.50
C PHE A 337 -9.37 4.23 -10.59
N ARG A 338 -8.59 5.17 -11.14
CA ARG A 338 -9.07 5.99 -12.27
C ARG A 338 -9.51 5.11 -13.43
N GLY A 339 -8.65 4.18 -13.84
CA GLY A 339 -8.96 3.21 -14.89
C GLY A 339 -10.17 2.34 -14.55
N ALA A 340 -10.24 1.82 -13.31
CA ALA A 340 -11.35 0.97 -12.87
C ALA A 340 -12.69 1.71 -12.86
N LEU A 341 -12.73 2.96 -12.36
CA LEU A 341 -13.93 3.78 -12.32
C LEU A 341 -14.38 4.22 -13.72
N ASP A 342 -13.43 4.60 -14.59
CA ASP A 342 -13.73 5.05 -15.97
C ASP A 342 -14.37 3.97 -16.83
N CYS A 343 -14.03 2.70 -16.62
CA CYS A 343 -14.62 1.58 -17.35
C CYS A 343 -15.79 0.91 -16.61
N GLY A 344 -16.19 1.42 -15.43
CA GLY A 344 -17.24 0.82 -14.62
C GLY A 344 -16.89 -0.61 -14.16
N ALA A 345 -15.61 -0.88 -13.91
CA ALA A 345 -15.16 -2.19 -13.45
C ALA A 345 -15.83 -2.52 -12.12
N THR A 346 -16.23 -3.78 -11.95
CA THR A 346 -16.78 -4.29 -10.69
C THR A 346 -15.70 -4.89 -9.78
N ARG A 347 -14.49 -5.12 -10.33
CA ARG A 347 -13.33 -5.68 -9.63
C ARG A 347 -12.03 -5.17 -10.25
N ILE A 348 -10.98 -5.07 -9.43
CA ILE A 348 -9.60 -4.93 -9.93
C ILE A 348 -9.01 -6.33 -10.06
N THR A 349 -8.76 -6.77 -11.28
CA THR A 349 -8.27 -8.13 -11.56
C THR A 349 -6.74 -8.20 -11.53
N GLU A 350 -6.19 -9.40 -11.40
CA GLU A 350 -4.75 -9.64 -11.54
C GLU A 350 -4.21 -9.13 -12.89
N GLN A 351 -4.97 -9.28 -13.97
CA GLN A 351 -4.57 -8.76 -15.29
C GLN A 351 -4.52 -7.23 -15.32
N MET A 352 -5.41 -6.54 -14.61
CA MET A 352 -5.35 -5.08 -14.46
C MET A 352 -4.10 -4.68 -13.66
N GLN A 353 -3.79 -5.40 -12.59
CA GLN A 353 -2.59 -5.14 -11.79
C GLN A 353 -1.31 -5.36 -12.61
N LEU A 354 -1.22 -6.46 -13.36
CA LEU A 354 -0.09 -6.75 -14.26
C LEU A 354 0.05 -5.71 -15.37
N ALA A 355 -1.05 -5.16 -15.88
CA ALA A 355 -1.01 -4.09 -16.89
C ALA A 355 -0.50 -2.76 -16.33
N CYS A 356 -0.45 -2.59 -15.00
CA CYS A 356 0.13 -1.41 -14.35
C CYS A 356 1.65 -1.52 -14.15
N VAL A 357 2.23 -2.71 -14.27
CA VAL A 357 3.68 -2.97 -14.10
C VAL A 357 4.45 -2.64 -15.37
#